data_AF-A0A524GET7-F1
#
_entry.id   AF-A0A524GET7-F1
#
_cell.length_a   1.000
_cell.length_b   1.000
_cell.length_c   1.000
_cell.angle_alpha   90.00
_cell.angle_beta   90.00
_cell.angle_gamma   90.00
#
_symmetry.space_group_name_H-M   'P 1'
#
loop_
_entity.id
_entity.type
_entity.pdbx_description
1 polymer ?
#
loop_
_entity_poly.entity_id
_entity_poly.type
_entity_poly.pdbx_seq_one_letter_code
_entity_poly.pdbx_strand_id
1 'polypeptide(L)' 'MASRSGVPIVPMALIYKNQAPRKFPLRIKVGKPMYFNQGLDYESLREATDRLMEEIYILSEKVNDDK' A
#
# COMPACT_ATOMS: atom_id res chain seq x y z
N MET A 1 4.73 12.79 -7.80
CA MET A 1 3.46 13.35 -8.35
C MET A 1 2.49 13.73 -7.23
N ALA A 2 2.10 12.80 -6.35
CA ALA A 2 1.25 13.12 -5.20
C ALA A 2 1.82 14.21 -4.27
N SER A 3 3.13 14.16 -3.99
CA SER A 3 3.86 15.21 -3.24
C SER A 3 3.92 16.58 -3.93
N ARG A 4 3.46 16.68 -5.18
CA ARG A 4 3.36 17.96 -5.92
C ARG A 4 1.91 18.41 -6.07
N SER A 5 0.97 17.48 -6.12
CA SER A 5 -0.47 17.78 -6.28
C SER A 5 -1.23 17.86 -4.97
N GLY A 6 -0.68 17.37 -3.85
CA GLY A 6 -1.38 17.28 -2.56
C GLY A 6 -2.52 16.25 -2.54
N VAL A 7 -2.70 15.50 -3.62
CA VAL A 7 -3.73 14.46 -3.73
C VAL A 7 -3.33 13.26 -2.86
N PRO A 8 -4.27 12.68 -2.10
CA PRO A 8 -3.97 11.51 -1.28
C PRO A 8 -3.58 10.30 -2.14
N ILE A 9 -2.66 9.48 -1.63
CA ILE A 9 -2.37 8.15 -2.16
C ILE A 9 -3.14 7.13 -1.34
N VAL A 10 -3.78 6.16 -1.99
CA VAL A 10 -4.45 5.05 -1.32
C VAL A 10 -3.60 3.79 -1.48
N PRO A 11 -3.03 3.23 -0.39
CA PRO A 11 -2.29 1.98 -0.44
C PRO A 11 -3.24 0.82 -0.73
N MET A 12 -2.79 -0.11 -1.58
CA MET A 12 -3.55 -1.30 -1.95
C MET A 12 -2.65 -2.53 -1.94
N ALA A 13 -3.13 -3.61 -1.32
CA ALA A 13 -2.47 -4.91 -1.32
C ALA A 13 -3.27 -5.92 -2.14
N LEU A 14 -2.57 -6.64 -3.01
CA LEU A 14 -3.11 -7.69 -3.86
C LEU A 14 -2.68 -9.05 -3.32
N ILE A 15 -3.62 -9.81 -2.77
CA ILE A 15 -3.32 -11.07 -2.09
C ILE A 15 -3.77 -12.25 -2.96
N TYR A 16 -2.80 -13.04 -3.40
CA TYR A 16 -3.03 -14.32 -4.06
C TYR A 16 -3.03 -15.44 -3.03
N LYS A 17 -4.13 -16.20 -2.96
CA LYS A 17 -4.24 -17.33 -2.01
C LYS A 17 -3.32 -18.52 -2.33
N ASN A 18 -2.68 -18.57 -3.50
CA ASN A 18 -1.80 -19.68 -3.89
C ASN A 18 -0.71 -19.25 -4.89
N GLN A 19 0.43 -19.95 -4.84
CA GLN A 19 1.60 -19.72 -5.70
C GLN A 19 1.36 -20.07 -7.20
N ALA A 20 0.21 -20.68 -7.54
CA ALA A 20 -0.17 -21.04 -8.90
C ALA A 20 -1.26 -20.08 -9.43
N PRO A 21 -0.97 -19.19 -10.40
CA PRO A 21 -1.79 -18.01 -10.69
C PRO A 21 -3.04 -18.29 -11.57
N ARG A 22 -3.55 -19.52 -11.66
CA ARG A 22 -4.44 -19.84 -12.78
C ARG A 22 -5.94 -19.55 -12.58
N LYS A 23 -6.56 -19.65 -11.39
CA LYS A 23 -8.06 -19.56 -11.27
C LYS A 23 -8.68 -19.17 -9.90
N PHE A 24 -7.98 -18.52 -8.97
CA PHE A 24 -8.47 -18.39 -7.57
C PHE A 24 -8.72 -16.95 -7.08
N PRO A 25 -9.57 -16.74 -6.05
CA PRO A 25 -10.10 -15.43 -5.69
C PRO A 25 -8.98 -14.51 -5.20
N LEU A 26 -8.83 -13.43 -5.96
CA LEU A 26 -7.98 -12.30 -5.65
C LEU A 26 -8.60 -11.56 -4.45
N ARG A 27 -7.91 -11.49 -3.31
CA ARG A 27 -8.32 -10.61 -2.22
C ARG A 27 -7.63 -9.26 -2.42
N ILE A 28 -8.41 -8.20 -2.63
CA ILE A 28 -7.91 -6.83 -2.65
C ILE A 28 -8.18 -6.23 -1.28
N LYS A 29 -7.15 -5.65 -0.66
CA LYS A 29 -7.31 -4.83 0.55
C LYS A 29 -6.90 -3.41 0.23
N VAL A 30 -7.75 -2.48 0.63
CA VAL A 30 -7.56 -1.05 0.44
C VAL A 30 -7.30 -0.44 1.81
N GLY A 31 -6.17 0.24 1.96
CA GLY A 31 -5.82 0.95 3.19
C GLY A 31 -6.45 2.33 3.27
N LYS A 32 -6.12 3.06 4.33
CA LYS A 32 -6.60 4.44 4.49
C LYS A 32 -5.85 5.39 3.55
N PRO A 33 -6.49 6.46 3.05
CA PRO A 33 -5.81 7.49 2.28
C PRO A 33 -4.66 8.11 3.07
N MET A 34 -3.48 8.22 2.45
CA MET A 34 -2.27 8.82 2.99
C MET A 34 -1.99 10.14 2.27
N TYR A 35 -1.71 11.19 3.06
CA TYR A 35 -1.35 12.51 2.55
C TYR A 35 0.14 12.73 2.72
N PHE A 36 0.78 13.27 1.69
CA PHE A 36 2.18 13.62 1.72
C PHE A 36 2.31 15.13 1.58
N ASN A 37 3.23 15.73 2.34
CA ASN A 37 3.45 17.17 2.30
C ASN A 37 3.85 17.61 0.89
N GLN A 38 3.45 18.82 0.52
CA GLN A 38 3.86 19.38 -0.76
C GLN A 38 5.33 19.82 -0.70
N GLY A 39 6.10 19.51 -1.74
CA GLY A 39 7.49 19.97 -1.84
C GLY A 39 8.50 19.16 -1.02
N LEU A 40 8.22 17.89 -0.75
CA LEU A 40 9.19 16.98 -0.11
C LEU A 40 10.52 16.95 -0.87
N ASP A 41 11.61 17.08 -0.13
CA ASP A 41 12.95 16.77 -0.62
C ASP A 41 13.12 15.26 -0.84
N TYR A 42 14.27 14.86 -1.39
CA TYR A 42 14.51 13.46 -1.77
C TYR A 42 14.49 12.51 -0.56
N GLU A 43 15.02 12.93 0.59
CA GLU A 43 15.00 12.12 1.81
C GLU A 43 13.58 11.93 2.35
N SER A 44 12.78 13.00 2.36
CA SER A 44 11.39 12.93 2.80
C SER A 44 10.51 12.13 1.82
N LEU A 45 10.83 12.13 0.52
CA LEU A 45 10.18 11.25 -0.46
C LEU A 45 10.48 9.77 -0.21
N ARG A 46 11.70 9.46 0.22
CA ARG A 46 12.08 8.10 0.60
C ARG A 46 11.30 7.67 1.84
N GLU A 47 11.27 8.47 2.89
CA GLU A 47 10.49 8.16 4.10
C GLU A 47 8.99 7.97 3.80
N ALA A 48 8.42 8.84 2.94
CA ALA A 48 7.05 8.73 2.46
C ALA A 48 6.78 7.40 1.74
N THR A 49 7.75 6.95 0.93
CA THR A 49 7.65 5.68 0.20
C THR A 49 7.78 4.50 1.16
N ASP A 50 8.71 4.55 2.11
CA ASP A 50 8.92 3.49 3.09
C ASP A 50 7.66 3.28 3.95
N ARG A 51 7.02 4.36 4.41
CA ARG A 51 5.73 4.31 5.12
C ARG A 51 4.60 3.72 4.27
N LEU A 52 4.54 4.06 2.99
CA LEU A 52 3.54 3.49 2.08
C LEU A 52 3.74 1.98 1.93
N MET A 53 4.98 1.53 1.81
CA MET A 53 5.32 0.11 1.68
C MET A 53 5.03 -0.66 2.97
N GLU A 54 5.28 -0.06 4.13
CA GLU A 54 4.92 -0.63 5.43
C GLU A 54 3.41 -0.84 5.56
N GLU A 55 2.59 0.14 5.18
CA GLU A 55 1.12 -0.01 5.20
C GLU A 55 0.65 -1.13 4.25
N ILE A 56 1.22 -1.20 3.04
CA ILE A 56 0.92 -2.29 2.09
C ILE A 56 1.29 -3.66 2.68
N TYR A 57 2.43 -3.75 3.37
CA TYR A 57 2.88 -4.97 4.05
C TYR A 57 1.89 -5.39 5.14
N ILE A 58 1.49 -4.46 6.03
CA ILE A 58 0.50 -4.71 7.09
C ILE A 58 -0.83 -5.17 6.51
N LEU A 59 -1.29 -4.55 5.42
CA LEU A 59 -2.52 -4.97 4.73
C LEU A 59 -2.41 -6.42 4.24
N SER A 60 -1.25 -6.82 3.74
CA SER A 60 -0.99 -8.18 3.25
C SER A 60 -0.94 -9.23 4.37
N GLU A 61 -0.43 -8.90 5.56
CA GLU A 61 -0.25 -9.86 6.66
C GLU A 61 -1.53 -10.15 7.47
N LYS A 62 -2.45 -9.18 7.59
CA LYS A 62 -3.76 -9.34 8.28
C LYS A 62 -4.71 -10.33 7.59
N VAL A 63 -4.20 -11.21 6.74
CA VAL A 63 -4.94 -12.28 6.04
C VAL A 63 -4.92 -13.58 6.85
N ASN A 64 -4.02 -13.71 7.82
CA ASN A 64 -3.79 -14.94 8.58
C ASN A 64 -4.70 -15.15 9.81
N ASP A 65 -5.56 -14.18 10.17
CA ASP A 65 -6.41 -14.27 11.38
C ASP A 65 -7.82 -14.87 11.15
N ASP A 66 -8.15 -15.30 9.92
CA ASP A 66 -9.41 -16.04 9.64
C ASP A 66 -9.25 -17.56 9.92
N LYS A 67 -8.71 -17.96 11.08
CA LYS A 67 -8.60 -19.38 11.50
C LYS A 67 -9.56 -19.71 12.63
#